data_AF-A0A2D7C7F2-F1
#
_entry.id   AF-A0A2D7C7F2-F1
#
_cell.length_a   1.000
_cell.length_b   1.000
_cell.length_c   1.000
_cell.angle_alpha   90.00
_cell.angle_beta   90.00
_cell.angle_gamma   90.00
#
_symmetry.space_group_name_H-M   'P 1'
#
loop_
_entity.id
_entity.type
_entity.pdbx_description
1 polymer ?
#
loop_
_entity_poly.entity_id
_entity_poly.type
_entity_poly.pdbx_seq_one_letter_code
_entity_poly.pdbx_strand_id
1 'polypeptide(L)'
;MKIEDVQNLYRHDLSSFFQFAFRELHPYAHYHHNWHIDVMAHYLSLVSKGKINKLIINMPPRMLKSQCVSIAWPAWELGRDSRKNFLCLHGSKTLGLDLHDKSLDLMLSTRYQSLFPIARIKEEKNKLTTAFKGKRQFMTLNGKLTGLGADTIIIDDPMSTEEAKCDETRKHINRQFDENILQRLSNKNGSIVVVMQRLHDNDLTGHLLAKNENWVHIDLSAIALKDEVWNLPYGKTYHRTKGEVLHEARASQSDLIETLHSVGGYAFAYQYLQGQYKPKFGEDNKGCLWIDPMREDEFYDVRERGSGKSGFYHFTEADLILPKVFGIGEDPYPNNMRHMYTIEEFEIAAEQLRISQGLDKQQE
;
A
#
# COMPACT_ATOMS: atom_id res chain seq x y z
N MET A 1 -18.32 18.16 27.37
CA MET A 1 -18.64 18.26 25.93
C MET A 1 -20.11 17.91 25.77
N LYS A 2 -20.92 18.76 25.13
CA LYS A 2 -22.34 18.49 24.92
C LYS A 2 -22.50 17.41 23.82
N ILE A 3 -23.65 16.72 23.80
CA ILE A 3 -23.93 15.70 22.76
C ILE A 3 -23.85 16.31 21.37
N GLU A 4 -24.34 17.54 21.19
CA GLU A 4 -24.28 18.28 19.93
C GLU A 4 -22.84 18.50 19.45
N ASP A 5 -21.92 18.82 20.37
CA ASP A 5 -20.50 19.01 20.03
C ASP A 5 -19.89 17.70 19.49
N VAL A 6 -20.21 16.56 20.13
CA VAL A 6 -19.74 15.23 19.70
C VAL A 6 -20.32 14.85 18.34
N GLN A 7 -21.61 15.12 18.11
CA GLN A 7 -22.22 14.89 16.80
C GLN A 7 -21.61 15.78 15.72
N ASN A 8 -21.35 17.06 16.03
CA ASN A 8 -20.69 17.98 15.11
C ASN A 8 -19.27 17.52 14.78
N LEU A 9 -18.54 16.99 15.76
CA LEU A 9 -17.23 16.40 15.55
C LEU A 9 -17.33 15.23 14.55
N TYR A 10 -18.21 14.25 14.78
CA TYR A 10 -18.37 13.12 13.85
C TYR A 10 -18.86 13.53 12.45
N ARG A 11 -19.62 14.63 12.31
CA ARG A 11 -20.08 15.13 11.01
C ARG A 11 -18.98 15.85 10.21
N HIS A 12 -17.99 16.44 10.86
CA HIS A 12 -17.03 17.34 10.20
C HIS A 12 -15.58 16.86 10.25
N ASP A 13 -15.25 15.95 11.17
CA ASP A 13 -13.94 15.32 11.28
C ASP A 13 -14.00 13.84 10.91
N LEU A 14 -13.36 13.50 9.79
CA LEU A 14 -13.42 12.14 9.24
C LEU A 14 -12.69 11.12 10.12
N SER A 15 -11.61 11.51 10.82
CA SER A 15 -10.88 10.60 11.72
C SER A 15 -11.75 10.22 12.93
N SER A 16 -12.42 11.20 13.53
CA SER A 16 -13.40 10.95 14.58
C SER A 16 -14.56 10.09 14.08
N PHE A 17 -15.00 10.27 12.83
CA PHE A 17 -16.01 9.40 12.24
C PHE A 17 -15.51 7.96 12.04
N PHE A 18 -14.24 7.73 11.69
CA PHE A 18 -13.67 6.38 11.63
C PHE A 18 -13.72 5.68 12.99
N GLN A 19 -13.39 6.39 14.07
CA GLN A 19 -13.54 5.87 15.43
C GLN A 19 -15.01 5.54 15.75
N PHE A 20 -15.95 6.41 15.39
CA PHE A 20 -17.38 6.17 15.56
C PHE A 20 -17.82 4.90 14.81
N ALA A 21 -17.53 4.82 13.51
CA ALA A 21 -17.90 3.69 12.67
C ALA A 21 -17.31 2.37 13.17
N PHE A 22 -16.06 2.40 13.67
CA PHE A 22 -15.44 1.22 14.27
C PHE A 22 -16.20 0.72 15.49
N ARG A 23 -16.58 1.62 16.40
CA ARG A 23 -17.29 1.26 17.64
C ARG A 23 -18.71 0.76 17.37
N GLU A 24 -19.39 1.28 16.35
CA GLU A 24 -20.70 0.75 15.94
C GLU A 24 -20.61 -0.67 15.39
N LEU A 25 -19.59 -0.96 14.56
CA LEU A 25 -19.45 -2.26 13.91
C LEU A 25 -18.79 -3.33 14.80
N HIS A 26 -18.02 -2.91 15.80
CA HIS A 26 -17.28 -3.80 16.69
C HIS A 26 -17.45 -3.40 18.16
N PRO A 27 -18.66 -3.58 18.74
CA PRO A 27 -18.97 -3.08 20.08
C PRO A 27 -18.10 -3.70 21.19
N TYR A 28 -17.54 -4.88 20.97
CA TYR A 28 -16.67 -5.59 21.92
C TYR A 28 -15.17 -5.45 21.64
N ALA A 29 -14.79 -4.74 20.58
CA ALA A 29 -13.38 -4.55 20.22
C ALA A 29 -12.89 -3.18 20.68
N HIS A 30 -11.65 -3.14 21.17
CA HIS A 30 -10.99 -1.88 21.45
C HIS A 30 -10.50 -1.21 20.16
N TYR A 31 -10.91 0.04 19.97
CA TYR A 31 -10.36 0.90 18.93
C TYR A 31 -9.01 1.43 19.38
N HIS A 32 -7.95 0.87 18.81
CA HIS A 32 -6.60 1.40 18.96
C HIS A 32 -6.39 2.48 17.90
N HIS A 33 -6.49 3.73 18.33
CA HIS A 33 -6.21 4.87 17.46
C HIS A 33 -4.71 4.98 17.19
N ASN A 34 -4.36 5.44 16.01
CA ASN A 34 -2.98 5.73 15.65
C ASN A 34 -2.91 6.78 14.53
N TRP A 35 -1.77 7.48 14.41
CA TRP A 35 -1.56 8.63 13.53
C TRP A 35 -1.83 8.34 12.05
N HIS A 36 -1.58 7.12 11.57
CA HIS A 36 -1.81 6.76 10.18
C HIS A 36 -3.30 6.80 9.79
N ILE A 37 -4.20 6.66 10.77
CA ILE A 37 -5.64 6.80 10.57
C ILE A 37 -5.99 8.27 10.29
N ASP A 38 -5.34 9.21 10.98
CA ASP A 38 -5.47 10.64 10.71
C ASP A 38 -4.92 11.00 9.33
N VAL A 39 -3.81 10.39 8.91
CA VAL A 39 -3.26 10.52 7.56
C VAL A 39 -4.27 10.06 6.52
N MET A 40 -4.83 8.86 6.65
CA MET A 40 -5.89 8.39 5.74
C MET A 40 -7.09 9.35 5.72
N ALA A 41 -7.58 9.76 6.89
CA ALA A 41 -8.70 10.69 7.00
C ALA A 41 -8.41 12.05 6.33
N HIS A 42 -7.19 12.55 6.44
CA HIS A 42 -6.79 13.79 5.80
C HIS A 42 -6.81 13.69 4.27
N TYR A 43 -6.14 12.69 3.70
CA TYR A 43 -6.07 12.54 2.24
C TYR A 43 -7.44 12.20 1.64
N LEU A 44 -8.24 11.37 2.30
CA LEU A 44 -9.63 11.12 1.88
C LEU A 44 -10.48 12.40 1.96
N SER A 45 -10.27 13.25 2.97
CA SER A 45 -10.95 14.55 3.04
C SER A 45 -10.52 15.50 1.91
N LEU A 46 -9.29 15.40 1.41
CA LEU A 46 -8.85 16.14 0.22
C LEU A 46 -9.55 15.61 -1.04
N VAL A 47 -9.75 14.28 -1.14
CA VAL A 47 -10.55 13.67 -2.22
C VAL A 47 -12.00 14.13 -2.16
N SER A 48 -12.63 14.11 -0.98
CA SER A 48 -14.00 14.61 -0.78
C SER A 48 -14.20 16.07 -1.20
N LYS A 49 -13.13 16.88 -1.10
CA LYS A 49 -13.10 18.30 -1.48
C LYS A 49 -12.72 18.53 -2.96
N GLY A 50 -12.46 17.47 -3.72
CA GLY A 50 -12.02 17.55 -5.12
C GLY A 50 -10.60 18.12 -5.30
N LYS A 51 -9.78 18.12 -4.23
CA LYS A 51 -8.38 18.57 -4.29
C LYS A 51 -7.43 17.47 -4.78
N ILE A 52 -7.84 16.21 -4.63
CA ILE A 52 -7.13 15.02 -5.11
C ILE A 52 -8.14 14.15 -5.84
N ASN A 53 -7.85 13.76 -7.08
CA ASN A 53 -8.74 12.89 -7.85
C ASN A 53 -8.17 11.48 -8.04
N LYS A 54 -6.90 11.27 -7.72
CA LYS A 54 -6.21 9.98 -7.86
C LYS A 54 -5.38 9.75 -6.59
N LEU A 55 -5.83 8.83 -5.75
CA LEU A 55 -5.20 8.51 -4.47
C LEU A 55 -4.88 7.00 -4.40
N ILE A 56 -3.65 6.66 -4.06
CA ILE A 56 -3.24 5.29 -3.70
C ILE A 56 -2.89 5.29 -2.22
N ILE A 57 -3.46 4.35 -1.47
CA ILE A 57 -3.13 4.09 -0.07
C ILE A 57 -2.61 2.65 0.02
N ASN A 58 -1.30 2.51 0.24
CA ASN A 58 -0.68 1.24 0.54
C ASN A 58 -0.36 1.12 2.02
N MET A 59 -0.84 0.04 2.62
CA MET A 59 -0.52 -0.28 4.00
C MET A 59 -0.71 -1.77 4.29
N PRO A 60 -0.03 -2.29 5.33
CA PRO A 60 -0.10 -3.68 5.75
C PRO A 60 -1.52 -4.15 6.06
N PRO A 61 -1.74 -5.48 6.08
CA PRO A 61 -2.97 -6.06 6.59
C PRO A 61 -3.30 -5.59 8.00
N ARG A 62 -4.59 -5.62 8.37
CA ARG A 62 -5.10 -5.34 9.72
C ARG A 62 -4.84 -3.90 10.24
N MET A 63 -4.62 -2.94 9.35
CA MET A 63 -4.45 -1.51 9.67
C MET A 63 -5.71 -0.66 9.40
N LEU A 64 -6.91 -1.28 9.47
CA LEU A 64 -8.23 -0.64 9.28
C LEU A 64 -8.47 0.00 7.90
N LYS A 65 -7.63 -0.28 6.90
CA LYS A 65 -7.68 0.31 5.55
C LYS A 65 -9.05 0.21 4.88
N SER A 66 -9.58 -0.99 4.73
CA SER A 66 -10.88 -1.26 4.08
C SER A 66 -12.05 -0.75 4.91
N GLN A 67 -11.94 -0.79 6.24
CA GLN A 67 -12.97 -0.24 7.13
C GLN A 67 -13.08 1.28 7.01
N CYS A 68 -11.94 1.97 6.95
CA CYS A 68 -11.91 3.42 6.77
C CYS A 68 -12.37 3.82 5.36
N VAL A 69 -11.77 3.20 4.32
CA VAL A 69 -11.93 3.64 2.92
C VAL A 69 -13.20 3.10 2.27
N SER A 70 -13.59 1.85 2.50
CA SER A 70 -14.70 1.20 1.76
C SER A 70 -16.02 1.16 2.52
N ILE A 71 -15.99 1.36 3.84
CA ILE A 71 -17.18 1.37 4.70
C ILE A 71 -17.44 2.78 5.25
N ALA A 72 -16.56 3.26 6.13
CA ALA A 72 -16.81 4.47 6.90
C ALA A 72 -16.82 5.73 6.02
N TRP A 73 -15.84 5.90 5.13
CA TRP A 73 -15.77 7.09 4.29
C TRP A 73 -16.99 7.25 3.34
N PRO A 74 -17.41 6.22 2.56
CA PRO A 74 -18.63 6.30 1.76
C PRO A 74 -19.88 6.55 2.61
N ALA A 75 -20.00 5.91 3.77
CA ALA A 75 -21.11 6.14 4.68
C ALA A 75 -21.13 7.58 5.21
N TRP A 76 -19.98 8.16 5.53
CA TRP A 76 -19.87 9.55 5.96
C TRP A 76 -20.24 10.54 4.85
N GLU A 77 -19.72 10.31 3.65
CA GLU A 77 -19.99 11.13 2.47
C GLU A 77 -21.46 11.11 2.09
N LEU A 78 -22.09 9.93 2.06
CA LEU A 78 -23.53 9.80 1.83
C LEU A 78 -24.36 10.37 2.97
N GLY A 79 -23.84 10.32 4.20
CA GLY A 79 -24.44 10.95 5.38
C GLY A 79 -24.58 12.47 5.23
N ARG A 80 -23.54 13.09 4.66
CA ARG A 80 -23.43 14.54 4.45
C ARG A 80 -24.06 15.03 3.15
N ASP A 81 -23.87 14.28 2.07
CA ASP A 81 -24.45 14.54 0.76
C ASP A 81 -25.00 13.24 0.17
N SER A 82 -26.29 13.01 0.45
CA SER A 82 -27.05 11.86 -0.01
C SER A 82 -27.18 11.76 -1.54
N ARG A 83 -26.58 12.64 -2.36
CA ARG A 83 -26.65 12.56 -3.84
C ARG A 83 -25.45 11.87 -4.47
N LYS A 84 -24.36 11.68 -3.72
CA LYS A 84 -23.10 11.12 -4.24
C LYS A 84 -23.22 9.66 -4.66
N ASN A 85 -22.46 9.26 -5.66
CA ASN A 85 -22.43 7.90 -6.19
C ASN A 85 -21.03 7.29 -6.03
N PHE A 86 -20.96 6.23 -5.23
CA PHE A 86 -19.77 5.43 -4.99
C PHE A 86 -19.87 4.09 -5.72
N LEU A 87 -18.79 3.73 -6.41
CA LEU A 87 -18.59 2.39 -6.95
C LEU A 87 -17.37 1.75 -6.27
N CYS A 88 -17.59 0.70 -5.49
CA CYS A 88 -16.55 -0.09 -4.85
C CYS A 88 -16.20 -1.32 -5.71
N LEU A 89 -14.93 -1.50 -6.02
CA LEU A 89 -14.39 -2.60 -6.80
C LEU A 89 -13.51 -3.46 -5.90
N HIS A 90 -13.81 -4.75 -5.84
CA HIS A 90 -13.13 -5.71 -4.98
C HIS A 90 -12.58 -6.89 -5.78
N GLY A 91 -11.51 -7.52 -5.30
CA GLY A 91 -10.95 -8.72 -5.93
C GLY A 91 -11.89 -9.93 -5.89
N SER A 92 -12.67 -10.09 -4.83
CA SER A 92 -13.61 -11.21 -4.68
C SER A 92 -15.04 -10.77 -4.33
N LYS A 93 -16.02 -11.60 -4.72
CA LYS A 93 -17.44 -11.37 -4.38
C LYS A 93 -17.67 -11.47 -2.87
N THR A 94 -16.99 -12.40 -2.20
CA THR A 94 -17.09 -12.61 -0.75
C THR A 94 -16.64 -11.37 0.02
N LEU A 95 -15.50 -10.79 -0.35
CA LEU A 95 -15.03 -9.53 0.25
C LEU A 95 -16.02 -8.38 0.00
N GLY A 96 -16.52 -8.27 -1.23
CA GLY A 96 -17.49 -7.23 -1.59
C GLY A 96 -18.80 -7.32 -0.80
N LEU A 97 -19.31 -8.54 -0.56
CA LEU A 97 -20.49 -8.78 0.28
C LEU A 97 -20.22 -8.40 1.74
N ASP A 98 -19.13 -8.87 2.33
CA ASP A 98 -18.78 -8.53 3.73
C ASP A 98 -18.67 -7.01 3.96
N LEU A 99 -18.01 -6.29 3.06
CA LEU A 99 -17.91 -4.82 3.15
C LEU A 99 -19.24 -4.12 2.86
N HIS A 100 -20.12 -4.74 2.06
CA HIS A 100 -21.46 -4.23 1.81
C HIS A 100 -22.35 -4.34 3.04
N ASP A 101 -22.39 -5.52 3.64
CA ASP A 101 -23.19 -5.82 4.83
C ASP A 101 -22.76 -4.93 5.99
N LYS A 102 -21.45 -4.77 6.23
CA LYS A 102 -20.94 -3.83 7.24
C LYS A 102 -21.31 -2.37 6.97
N SER A 103 -21.37 -1.97 5.70
CA SER A 103 -21.82 -0.61 5.37
C SER A 103 -23.31 -0.44 5.63
N LEU A 104 -24.11 -1.46 5.31
CA LEU A 104 -25.54 -1.48 5.61
C LEU A 104 -25.77 -1.42 7.13
N ASP A 105 -25.10 -2.27 7.91
CA ASP A 105 -25.20 -2.32 9.37
C ASP A 105 -24.87 -0.96 10.00
N LEU A 106 -23.76 -0.34 9.58
CA LEU A 106 -23.38 0.99 10.03
C LEU A 106 -24.48 2.01 9.72
N MET A 107 -24.98 2.04 8.48
CA MET A 107 -25.94 3.05 8.03
C MET A 107 -27.36 2.83 8.56
N LEU A 108 -27.70 1.60 8.97
CA LEU A 108 -28.96 1.27 9.65
C LEU A 108 -28.89 1.46 11.17
N SER A 109 -27.70 1.60 11.77
CA SER A 109 -27.56 1.83 13.20
C SER A 109 -28.29 3.09 13.66
N THR A 110 -28.92 3.04 14.83
CA THR A 110 -29.68 4.17 15.40
C THR A 110 -28.81 5.41 15.58
N ARG A 111 -27.54 5.23 15.97
CA ARG A 111 -26.60 6.34 16.17
C ARG A 111 -26.19 6.98 14.85
N TYR A 112 -25.96 6.20 13.79
CA TYR A 112 -25.70 6.75 12.47
C TYR A 112 -26.91 7.52 11.93
N GLN A 113 -28.12 6.96 12.05
CA GLN A 113 -29.34 7.64 11.59
C GLN A 113 -29.62 8.93 12.37
N SER A 114 -29.28 8.97 13.66
CA SER A 114 -29.33 10.19 14.47
C SER A 114 -28.28 11.21 14.03
N LEU A 115 -27.11 10.73 13.58
CA LEU A 115 -26.05 11.57 13.06
C LEU A 115 -26.41 12.15 11.68
N PHE A 116 -27.02 11.36 10.80
CA PHE A 116 -27.36 11.72 9.43
C PHE A 116 -28.83 11.41 9.10
N PRO A 117 -29.79 12.21 9.61
CA PRO A 117 -31.23 11.91 9.47
C PRO A 117 -31.73 11.94 8.01
N ILE A 118 -30.98 12.59 7.12
CA ILE A 118 -31.29 12.68 5.68
C ILE A 118 -30.80 11.46 4.87
N ALA A 119 -29.93 10.63 5.44
CA ALA A 119 -29.28 9.51 4.76
C ALA A 119 -30.04 8.21 4.97
N ARG A 120 -31.36 8.22 4.74
CA ARG A 120 -32.19 7.00 4.78
C ARG A 120 -31.81 6.10 3.62
N ILE A 121 -31.42 4.86 3.93
CA ILE A 121 -30.94 3.89 2.96
C ILE A 121 -32.00 2.85 2.65
N LYS A 122 -32.13 2.52 1.36
CA LYS A 122 -32.79 1.33 0.84
C LYS A 122 -31.71 0.40 0.29
N GLU A 123 -31.74 -0.86 0.72
CA GLU A 123 -30.89 -1.91 0.17
C GLU A 123 -31.54 -2.53 -1.08
N GLU A 124 -30.71 -2.74 -2.09
CA GLU A 124 -30.96 -3.60 -3.24
C GLU A 124 -29.71 -4.47 -3.44
N LYS A 125 -29.79 -5.50 -4.29
CA LYS A 125 -28.66 -6.42 -4.52
C LYS A 125 -27.36 -5.66 -4.81
N ASN A 126 -26.39 -5.78 -3.89
CA ASN A 126 -25.06 -5.16 -3.94
C ASN A 126 -25.06 -3.62 -3.98
N LYS A 127 -26.18 -2.96 -3.67
CA LYS A 127 -26.36 -1.51 -3.83
C LYS A 127 -27.19 -0.91 -2.71
N LEU A 128 -26.62 0.07 -2.03
CA LEU A 128 -27.31 0.95 -1.08
C LEU A 128 -27.73 2.21 -1.82
N THR A 129 -29.00 2.59 -1.73
CA THR A 129 -29.52 3.82 -2.34
C THR A 129 -30.09 4.72 -1.27
N THR A 130 -29.69 5.99 -1.27
CA THR A 130 -30.21 7.00 -0.34
C THR A 130 -31.58 7.53 -0.80
N ALA A 131 -32.28 8.23 0.11
CA ALA A 131 -33.51 8.96 -0.23
C ALA A 131 -33.34 9.96 -1.39
N PHE A 132 -32.14 10.52 -1.57
CA PHE A 132 -31.81 11.51 -2.62
C PHE A 132 -31.11 10.89 -3.83
N LYS A 133 -31.29 9.59 -4.05
CA LYS A 133 -30.79 8.83 -5.22
C LYS A 133 -29.28 8.69 -5.34
N GLY A 134 -28.51 9.15 -4.34
CA GLY A 134 -27.11 8.75 -4.19
C GLY A 134 -26.99 7.26 -3.91
N LYS A 135 -25.83 6.69 -4.22
CA LYS A 135 -25.63 5.24 -4.28
C LYS A 135 -24.28 4.86 -3.70
N ARG A 136 -24.24 3.69 -3.06
CA ARG A 136 -23.01 2.92 -2.85
C ARG A 136 -23.24 1.54 -3.43
N GLN A 137 -22.53 1.21 -4.49
CA GLN A 137 -22.63 -0.08 -5.16
C GLN A 137 -21.28 -0.78 -5.17
N PHE A 138 -21.26 -2.11 -5.11
CA PHE A 138 -20.04 -2.87 -5.33
C PHE A 138 -20.10 -3.80 -6.55
N MET A 139 -18.93 -4.04 -7.15
CA MET A 139 -18.71 -5.02 -8.20
C MET A 139 -17.36 -5.74 -7.98
N THR A 140 -17.17 -6.87 -8.65
CA THR A 140 -15.90 -7.60 -8.65
C THR A 140 -15.09 -7.24 -9.89
N LEU A 141 -13.78 -7.05 -9.76
CA LEU A 141 -12.89 -6.72 -10.89
C LEU A 141 -12.81 -7.83 -11.95
N ASN A 142 -12.91 -9.09 -11.54
CA ASN A 142 -12.93 -10.24 -12.45
C ASN A 142 -14.29 -10.42 -13.15
N GLY A 143 -15.30 -9.61 -12.82
CA GLY A 143 -16.64 -9.67 -13.39
C GLY A 143 -16.81 -8.73 -14.58
N LYS A 144 -17.89 -8.91 -15.35
CA LYS A 144 -18.30 -7.91 -16.34
C LYS A 144 -18.69 -6.62 -15.63
N LEU A 145 -17.81 -5.63 -15.67
CA LEU A 145 -18.14 -4.29 -15.27
C LEU A 145 -19.17 -3.75 -16.28
N THR A 146 -20.42 -3.47 -15.89
CA THR A 146 -21.45 -2.90 -16.79
C THR A 146 -22.01 -1.56 -16.26
N GLY A 147 -22.29 -0.63 -17.19
CA GLY A 147 -23.37 0.37 -17.16
C GLY A 147 -23.60 1.31 -15.96
N LEU A 148 -22.59 1.70 -15.18
CA LEU A 148 -22.82 2.56 -14.00
C LEU A 148 -21.73 3.62 -13.86
N GLY A 149 -22.14 4.89 -13.94
CA GLY A 149 -21.31 6.04 -13.61
C GLY A 149 -21.20 6.24 -12.10
N ALA A 150 -20.02 6.65 -11.63
CA ALA A 150 -19.77 7.01 -10.24
C ALA A 150 -19.07 8.37 -10.14
N ASP A 151 -19.33 9.10 -9.05
CA ASP A 151 -18.58 10.29 -8.67
C ASP A 151 -17.22 9.88 -8.09
N THR A 152 -17.20 8.76 -7.34
CA THR A 152 -16.00 8.21 -6.73
C THR A 152 -15.94 6.69 -6.95
N ILE A 153 -14.80 6.21 -7.43
CA ILE A 153 -14.48 4.78 -7.53
C ILE A 153 -13.49 4.43 -6.42
N ILE A 154 -13.80 3.39 -5.65
CA ILE A 154 -12.91 2.81 -4.65
C ILE A 154 -12.48 1.45 -5.17
N ILE A 155 -11.18 1.17 -5.21
CA ILE A 155 -10.62 -0.14 -5.54
C ILE A 155 -9.95 -0.66 -4.27
N ASP A 156 -10.52 -1.70 -3.67
CA ASP A 156 -10.08 -2.22 -2.38
C ASP A 156 -9.67 -3.69 -2.51
N ASP A 157 -8.37 -3.95 -2.27
CA ASP A 157 -7.70 -5.24 -2.41
C ASP A 157 -8.12 -5.95 -3.73
N PRO A 158 -7.63 -5.47 -4.89
CA PRO A 158 -8.13 -5.86 -6.21
C PRO A 158 -7.82 -7.32 -6.61
N MET A 159 -6.92 -7.98 -5.89
CA MET A 159 -6.52 -9.36 -6.11
C MET A 159 -6.13 -10.01 -4.78
N SER A 160 -6.28 -11.33 -4.71
CA SER A 160 -5.76 -12.16 -3.63
C SER A 160 -4.25 -12.41 -3.76
N THR A 161 -3.62 -12.91 -2.69
CA THR A 161 -2.21 -13.31 -2.69
C THR A 161 -1.90 -14.42 -3.71
N GLU A 162 -2.86 -15.30 -3.97
CA GLU A 162 -2.68 -16.39 -4.93
C GLU A 162 -2.81 -15.91 -6.37
N GLU A 163 -3.82 -15.07 -6.65
CA GLU A 163 -3.98 -14.41 -7.95
C GLU A 163 -2.76 -13.54 -8.29
N ALA A 164 -2.14 -12.92 -7.28
CA ALA A 164 -0.95 -12.10 -7.45
C ALA A 164 0.28 -12.87 -7.92
N LYS A 165 0.32 -14.21 -7.86
CA LYS A 165 1.40 -15.04 -8.43
C LYS A 165 1.20 -15.30 -9.92
N CYS A 166 -0.03 -15.21 -10.41
CA CYS A 166 -0.39 -15.45 -11.81
C CYS A 166 -0.21 -14.17 -12.64
N ASP A 167 0.72 -14.21 -13.60
CA ASP A 167 1.04 -13.06 -14.45
C ASP A 167 -0.13 -12.62 -15.33
N GLU A 168 -0.89 -13.58 -15.84
CA GLU A 168 -2.08 -13.34 -16.63
C GLU A 168 -3.15 -12.60 -15.83
N THR A 169 -3.32 -12.97 -14.55
CA THR A 169 -4.30 -12.33 -13.66
C THR A 169 -3.87 -10.89 -13.32
N ARG A 170 -2.59 -10.67 -13.01
CA ARG A 170 -2.04 -9.32 -12.81
C ARG A 170 -2.28 -8.43 -14.04
N LYS A 171 -1.89 -8.92 -15.22
CA LYS A 171 -2.10 -8.21 -16.50
C LYS A 171 -3.58 -7.96 -16.79
N HIS A 172 -4.45 -8.91 -16.46
CA HIS A 172 -5.89 -8.75 -16.63
C HIS A 172 -6.44 -7.60 -15.78
N ILE A 173 -6.09 -7.54 -14.50
CA ILE A 173 -6.55 -6.48 -13.59
C ILE A 173 -6.02 -5.11 -14.02
N ASN A 174 -4.74 -5.03 -14.40
CA ASN A 174 -4.15 -3.80 -14.92
C ASN A 174 -4.86 -3.32 -16.20
N ARG A 175 -5.18 -4.25 -17.11
CA ARG A 175 -5.98 -3.97 -18.31
C ARG A 175 -7.42 -3.55 -17.99
N GLN A 176 -8.07 -4.18 -17.01
CA GLN A 176 -9.40 -3.77 -16.55
C GLN A 176 -9.40 -2.33 -16.07
N PHE A 177 -8.37 -1.91 -15.33
CA PHE A 177 -8.21 -0.53 -14.90
C PHE A 177 -8.15 0.44 -16.09
N ASP A 178 -7.24 0.15 -17.02
CA ASP A 178 -6.94 1.02 -18.16
C ASP A 178 -8.12 1.17 -19.12
N GLU A 179 -8.79 0.06 -19.43
CA GLU A 179 -9.81 0.01 -20.47
C GLU A 179 -11.21 0.33 -19.94
N ASN A 180 -11.54 -0.08 -18.70
CA ASN A 180 -12.93 -0.15 -18.24
C ASN A 180 -13.24 0.70 -17.01
N ILE A 181 -12.28 0.93 -16.11
CA ILE A 181 -12.54 1.64 -14.84
C ILE A 181 -12.56 3.15 -15.05
N LEU A 182 -11.59 3.70 -15.80
CA LEU A 182 -11.50 5.15 -16.04
C LEU A 182 -12.76 5.72 -16.70
N GLN A 183 -13.37 4.97 -17.62
CA GLN A 183 -14.57 5.37 -18.36
C GLN A 183 -15.84 5.43 -17.48
N ARG A 184 -15.78 4.94 -16.23
CA ARG A 184 -16.92 4.92 -15.30
C ARG A 184 -17.04 6.16 -14.44
N LEU A 185 -16.07 7.06 -14.47
CA LEU A 185 -16.23 8.34 -13.80
C LEU A 185 -17.30 9.14 -14.53
N SER A 186 -18.37 9.50 -13.81
CA SER A 186 -19.52 10.24 -14.35
C SER A 186 -19.14 11.63 -14.88
N ASN A 187 -18.05 12.20 -14.39
CA ASN A 187 -17.58 13.52 -14.75
C ASN A 187 -16.03 13.58 -14.71
N LYS A 188 -15.46 14.61 -15.34
CA LYS A 188 -14.00 14.84 -15.37
C LYS A 188 -13.39 15.12 -13.98
N ASN A 189 -14.22 15.42 -12.99
CA ASN A 189 -13.82 15.70 -11.61
C ASN A 189 -13.99 14.48 -10.70
N GLY A 190 -14.31 13.31 -11.27
CA GLY A 190 -14.49 12.10 -10.51
C GLY A 190 -13.17 11.64 -9.90
N SER A 191 -13.26 10.95 -8.76
CA SER A 191 -12.09 10.52 -8.01
C SER A 191 -11.93 9.01 -8.00
N ILE A 192 -10.69 8.53 -8.02
CA ILE A 192 -10.34 7.13 -7.86
C ILE A 192 -9.44 6.99 -6.64
N VAL A 193 -9.83 6.10 -5.73
CA VAL A 193 -9.04 5.74 -4.55
C VAL A 193 -8.71 4.26 -4.63
N VAL A 194 -7.44 3.93 -4.70
CA VAL A 194 -6.95 2.55 -4.58
C VAL A 194 -6.45 2.36 -3.16
N VAL A 195 -6.97 1.36 -2.46
CA VAL A 195 -6.50 0.95 -1.14
C VAL A 195 -6.14 -0.52 -1.20
N MET A 196 -4.88 -0.85 -0.92
CA MET A 196 -4.45 -2.24 -0.90
C MET A 196 -3.17 -2.42 -0.13
N GLN A 197 -2.91 -3.62 0.36
CA GLN A 197 -1.53 -4.03 0.62
C GLN A 197 -0.88 -4.42 -0.71
N ARG A 198 0.37 -4.06 -0.93
CA ARG A 198 1.09 -4.51 -2.14
C ARG A 198 1.26 -6.03 -2.10
N LEU A 199 1.18 -6.67 -3.27
CA LEU A 199 1.31 -8.12 -3.39
C LEU A 199 2.43 -8.53 -4.34
N HIS A 200 2.78 -7.67 -5.30
CA HIS A 200 3.79 -7.96 -6.33
C HIS A 200 4.31 -6.65 -6.94
N ASP A 201 5.51 -6.66 -7.55
CA ASP A 201 6.05 -5.45 -8.21
C ASP A 201 5.11 -4.93 -9.31
N ASN A 202 4.59 -5.84 -10.13
CA ASN A 202 3.60 -5.62 -11.19
C ASN A 202 2.12 -5.72 -10.78
N ASP A 203 1.79 -5.60 -9.48
CA ASP A 203 0.39 -5.46 -9.07
C ASP A 203 -0.22 -4.12 -9.55
N LEU A 204 -1.50 -3.88 -9.25
CA LEU A 204 -2.20 -2.68 -9.71
C LEU A 204 -1.50 -1.39 -9.27
N THR A 205 -1.01 -1.32 -8.03
CA THR A 205 -0.29 -0.11 -7.60
C THR A 205 0.98 0.07 -8.41
N GLY A 206 1.78 -0.99 -8.57
CA GLY A 206 3.02 -0.92 -9.35
C GLY A 206 2.79 -0.42 -10.77
N HIS A 207 1.75 -0.95 -11.43
CA HIS A 207 1.31 -0.50 -12.75
C HIS A 207 0.92 0.97 -12.79
N LEU A 208 0.11 1.44 -11.83
CA LEU A 208 -0.35 2.82 -11.78
C LEU A 208 0.78 3.83 -11.51
N LEU A 209 1.72 3.48 -10.63
CA LEU A 209 2.88 4.31 -10.35
C LEU A 209 3.84 4.36 -11.55
N ALA A 210 4.03 3.24 -12.26
CA ALA A 210 4.88 3.21 -13.46
C ALA A 210 4.35 4.11 -14.59
N LYS A 211 3.02 4.29 -14.69
CA LYS A 211 2.41 5.19 -15.69
C LYS A 211 2.55 6.68 -15.37
N ASN A 212 2.93 7.04 -14.14
CA ASN A 212 3.17 8.41 -13.70
C ASN A 212 2.00 9.39 -13.99
N GLU A 213 0.76 8.97 -13.73
CA GLU A 213 -0.44 9.77 -14.02
C GLU A 213 -0.88 10.70 -12.87
N ASN A 214 0.08 11.31 -12.15
CA ASN A 214 -0.16 12.22 -11.01
C ASN A 214 -0.96 11.60 -9.86
N TRP A 215 -0.72 10.33 -9.55
CA TRP A 215 -1.27 9.71 -8.34
C TRP A 215 -0.64 10.32 -7.09
N VAL A 216 -1.46 10.72 -6.13
CA VAL A 216 -0.99 10.94 -4.76
C VAL A 216 -0.85 9.57 -4.12
N HIS A 217 0.38 9.22 -3.70
CA HIS A 217 0.70 7.92 -3.14
C HIS A 217 1.02 8.02 -1.66
N ILE A 218 0.24 7.32 -0.84
CA ILE A 218 0.42 7.17 0.60
C ILE A 218 0.96 5.77 0.84
N ASP A 219 2.26 5.68 1.10
CA ASP A 219 2.94 4.45 1.48
C ASP A 219 3.16 4.44 2.99
N LEU A 220 2.48 3.54 3.69
CA LEU A 220 2.57 3.38 5.14
C LEU A 220 3.07 1.97 5.44
N SER A 221 4.38 1.75 5.24
CA SER A 221 5.05 0.48 5.53
C SER A 221 4.95 0.07 7.00
N ALA A 222 4.90 -1.24 7.28
CA ALA A 222 4.78 -1.81 8.62
C ALA A 222 5.90 -1.37 9.57
N ILE A 223 7.07 -1.08 9.02
CA ILE A 223 8.25 -0.55 9.68
C ILE A 223 8.87 0.49 8.73
N ALA A 224 9.34 1.61 9.27
CA ALA A 224 9.88 2.70 8.46
C ALA A 224 11.29 2.36 7.96
N LEU A 225 11.53 2.48 6.65
CA LEU A 225 12.86 2.25 6.06
C LEU A 225 13.74 3.51 6.11
N LYS A 226 13.13 4.67 6.31
CA LYS A 226 13.74 6.00 6.40
C LYS A 226 12.91 6.88 7.32
N ASP A 227 13.47 8.00 7.74
CA ASP A 227 12.70 9.00 8.49
C ASP A 227 11.60 9.59 7.62
N GLU A 228 10.40 9.69 8.19
CA GLU A 228 9.19 10.19 7.55
C GLU A 228 8.61 11.35 8.34
N VAL A 229 8.11 12.36 7.63
CA VAL A 229 7.39 13.49 8.21
C VAL A 229 6.05 13.64 7.53
N TRP A 230 4.98 13.52 8.31
CA TRP A 230 3.59 13.61 7.85
C TRP A 230 2.96 14.89 8.37
N ASN A 231 2.76 15.86 7.47
CA ASN A 231 2.13 17.14 7.79
C ASN A 231 0.62 17.07 7.55
N LEU A 232 -0.15 17.36 8.60
CA LEU A 232 -1.60 17.36 8.60
C LEU A 232 -2.14 18.78 8.85
N PRO A 233 -3.44 19.03 8.60
CA PRO A 233 -4.05 20.32 8.87
C PRO A 233 -3.92 20.74 10.34
N TYR A 234 -4.08 22.05 10.57
CA TYR A 234 -4.07 22.67 11.90
C TYR A 234 -2.74 22.51 12.66
N GLY A 235 -1.62 22.40 11.92
CA GLY A 235 -0.27 22.37 12.49
C GLY A 235 0.10 21.04 13.14
N LYS A 236 -0.65 19.97 12.87
CA LYS A 236 -0.33 18.62 13.36
C LYS A 236 0.74 18.00 12.46
N THR A 237 1.89 17.68 13.02
CA THR A 237 2.98 17.00 12.31
C THR A 237 3.36 15.73 13.05
N TYR A 238 3.50 14.64 12.30
CA TYR A 238 4.00 13.37 12.83
C TYR A 238 5.38 13.08 12.27
N HIS A 239 6.28 12.69 13.15
CA HIS A 239 7.61 12.21 12.82
C HIS A 239 7.65 10.73 13.10
N ARG A 240 8.07 9.95 12.11
CA ARG A 240 8.28 8.51 12.26
C ARG A 240 9.72 8.23 11.86
N THR A 241 10.49 7.67 12.78
CA THR A 241 11.92 7.43 12.58
C THR A 241 12.16 6.10 11.88
N LYS A 242 13.28 5.98 11.15
CA LYS A 242 13.70 4.69 10.58
C LYS A 242 13.71 3.60 11.67
N GLY A 243 13.14 2.43 11.36
CA GLY A 243 12.99 1.30 12.28
C GLY A 243 11.71 1.33 13.13
N GLU A 244 10.99 2.44 13.16
CA GLU A 244 9.75 2.55 13.94
C GLU A 244 8.59 1.81 13.26
N VAL A 245 7.90 0.95 14.00
CA VAL A 245 6.75 0.20 13.49
C VAL A 245 5.54 1.11 13.29
N LEU A 246 4.65 0.74 12.36
CA LEU A 246 3.51 1.57 11.99
C LEU A 246 2.53 1.68 13.15
N HIS A 247 2.24 0.57 13.83
CA HIS A 247 1.26 0.49 14.90
C HIS A 247 1.64 -0.58 15.94
N GLU A 248 2.41 -0.18 16.95
CA GLU A 248 2.95 -1.08 18.00
C GLU A 248 1.87 -1.94 18.67
N ALA A 249 0.73 -1.34 19.07
CA ALA A 249 -0.36 -2.08 19.72
C ALA A 249 -1.07 -3.13 18.83
N ARG A 250 -0.74 -3.21 17.53
CA ARG A 250 -1.30 -4.18 16.57
C ARG A 250 -0.27 -5.16 16.05
N ALA A 251 0.96 -4.69 15.84
CA ALA A 251 2.09 -5.49 15.43
C ALA A 251 3.35 -4.85 15.99
N SER A 252 3.90 -5.47 17.02
CA SER A 252 5.21 -5.13 17.56
C SER A 252 6.32 -5.49 16.56
N GLN A 253 7.53 -5.02 16.81
CA GLN A 253 8.69 -5.41 16.01
C GLN A 253 8.90 -6.94 16.00
N SER A 254 8.70 -7.61 17.14
CA SER A 254 8.78 -9.07 17.25
C SER A 254 7.72 -9.78 16.41
N ASP A 255 6.48 -9.31 16.43
CA ASP A 255 5.39 -9.88 15.61
C ASP A 255 5.71 -9.77 14.10
N LEU A 256 6.35 -8.67 13.70
CA LEU A 256 6.76 -8.45 12.31
C LEU A 256 7.91 -9.37 11.90
N ILE A 257 8.84 -9.69 12.81
CA ILE A 257 9.91 -10.66 12.56
C ILE A 257 9.33 -12.08 12.41
N GLU A 258 8.42 -12.48 13.31
CA GLU A 258 7.71 -13.76 13.17
C GLU A 258 6.95 -13.84 11.84
N THR A 259 6.30 -12.74 11.47
CA THR A 259 5.62 -12.61 10.18
C THR A 259 6.58 -12.75 9.01
N LEU A 260 7.75 -12.10 9.03
CA LEU A 260 8.79 -12.22 8.01
C LEU A 260 9.19 -13.69 7.79
N HIS A 261 9.42 -14.43 8.86
CA HIS A 261 9.75 -15.85 8.77
C HIS A 261 8.58 -16.71 8.27
N SER A 262 7.34 -16.34 8.63
CA SER A 262 6.14 -17.10 8.23
C SER A 262 5.78 -16.92 6.76
N VAL A 263 5.83 -15.69 6.22
CA VAL A 263 5.40 -15.40 4.85
C VAL A 263 6.54 -15.41 3.82
N GLY A 264 7.79 -15.32 4.28
CA GLY A 264 8.98 -15.18 3.44
C GLY A 264 9.27 -13.73 3.06
N GLY A 265 10.56 -13.42 2.81
CA GLY A 265 11.02 -12.05 2.58
C GLY A 265 10.45 -11.38 1.32
N TYR A 266 10.21 -12.10 0.24
CA TYR A 266 9.57 -11.55 -0.97
C TYR A 266 8.14 -11.08 -0.68
N ALA A 267 7.33 -11.94 -0.05
CA ALA A 267 5.98 -11.57 0.32
C ALA A 267 5.97 -10.46 1.38
N PHE A 268 6.90 -10.48 2.34
CA PHE A 268 7.04 -9.45 3.35
C PHE A 268 7.39 -8.08 2.74
N ALA A 269 8.32 -8.06 1.78
CA ALA A 269 8.75 -6.85 1.07
C ALA A 269 7.59 -6.11 0.40
N TYR A 270 6.63 -6.84 -0.19
CA TYR A 270 5.43 -6.22 -0.76
C TYR A 270 4.34 -6.03 0.30
N GLN A 271 3.90 -7.08 1.00
CA GLN A 271 2.73 -7.01 1.87
C GLN A 271 2.90 -6.10 3.08
N TYR A 272 4.12 -6.00 3.63
CA TYR A 272 4.41 -5.25 4.84
C TYR A 272 5.27 -4.02 4.54
N LEU A 273 6.26 -4.10 3.66
CA LEU A 273 7.12 -2.96 3.29
C LEU A 273 6.65 -2.21 2.04
N GLN A 274 5.46 -2.54 1.52
CA GLN A 274 4.80 -1.88 0.38
C GLN A 274 5.67 -1.70 -0.88
N GLY A 275 6.68 -2.57 -1.05
CA GLY A 275 7.62 -2.52 -2.17
C GLY A 275 8.68 -1.43 -2.07
N GLN A 276 8.83 -0.76 -0.93
CA GLN A 276 9.96 0.15 -0.65
C GLN A 276 11.29 -0.62 -0.60
N TYR A 277 11.27 -1.81 0.00
CA TYR A 277 12.36 -2.76 -0.12
C TYR A 277 12.20 -3.56 -1.41
N LYS A 278 13.20 -3.52 -2.29
CA LYS A 278 13.23 -4.33 -3.51
C LYS A 278 13.91 -5.66 -3.22
N PRO A 279 13.16 -6.78 -3.17
CA PRO A 279 13.75 -8.07 -2.85
C PRO A 279 14.77 -8.48 -3.90
N LYS A 280 15.86 -9.11 -3.45
CA LYS A 280 16.95 -9.56 -4.33
C LYS A 280 16.61 -10.88 -5.01
N PHE A 281 15.88 -11.73 -4.31
CA PHE A 281 15.38 -12.98 -4.82
C PHE A 281 13.90 -12.82 -5.19
N GLY A 282 13.46 -13.59 -6.19
CA GLY A 282 12.05 -13.65 -6.57
C GLY A 282 11.21 -14.40 -5.52
N GLU A 283 10.10 -14.98 -5.96
CA GLU A 283 9.19 -15.73 -5.09
C GLU A 283 9.85 -16.94 -4.40
N ASP A 284 10.99 -17.42 -4.92
CA ASP A 284 11.78 -18.50 -4.33
C ASP A 284 12.41 -18.13 -2.96
N ASN A 285 12.43 -16.84 -2.60
CA ASN A 285 12.89 -16.31 -1.30
C ASN A 285 14.36 -16.61 -0.94
N LYS A 286 15.13 -17.22 -1.83
CA LYS A 286 16.53 -17.58 -1.59
C LYS A 286 17.31 -17.58 -2.89
N GLY A 287 18.61 -17.36 -2.78
CA GLY A 287 19.50 -17.41 -3.92
C GLY A 287 20.96 -17.37 -3.48
N CYS A 288 21.84 -17.29 -4.47
CA CYS A 288 23.26 -17.12 -4.23
C CYS A 288 23.71 -15.74 -4.68
N LEU A 289 24.55 -15.12 -3.88
CA LEU A 289 25.19 -13.85 -4.22
C LEU A 289 26.70 -14.05 -4.21
N TRP A 290 27.37 -13.48 -5.22
CA TRP A 290 28.82 -13.43 -5.21
C TRP A 290 29.27 -12.34 -4.24
N ILE A 291 30.08 -12.72 -3.26
CA ILE A 291 30.62 -11.85 -2.23
C ILE A 291 32.14 -11.87 -2.35
N ASP A 292 32.73 -10.69 -2.36
CA ASP A 292 34.16 -10.48 -2.18
C ASP A 292 34.39 -9.83 -0.81
N PRO A 293 34.83 -10.56 0.23
CA PRO A 293 34.94 -10.02 1.57
C PRO A 293 36.11 -9.02 1.65
N MET A 294 35.78 -7.74 1.69
CA MET A 294 36.72 -6.69 2.08
C MET A 294 36.70 -6.51 3.59
N ARG A 295 37.82 -6.10 4.20
CA ARG A 295 37.82 -5.61 5.58
C ARG A 295 37.23 -4.21 5.65
N GLU A 296 36.73 -3.82 6.83
CA GLU A 296 36.43 -2.41 7.14
C GLU A 296 37.67 -1.55 6.84
N ASP A 297 37.46 -0.37 6.24
CA ASP A 297 38.47 0.64 5.91
C ASP A 297 39.49 0.31 4.78
N GLU A 298 39.29 -0.77 4.01
CA GLU A 298 40.12 -1.07 2.82
C GLU A 298 39.47 -0.52 1.51
N PHE A 299 40.27 0.18 0.69
CA PHE A 299 39.88 0.62 -0.67
C PHE A 299 40.04 -0.56 -1.65
N TYR A 300 39.17 -0.65 -2.67
CA TYR A 300 39.29 -1.68 -3.70
C TYR A 300 40.52 -1.43 -4.57
N ASP A 301 41.63 -2.11 -4.28
CA ASP A 301 42.76 -2.21 -5.18
C ASP A 301 42.65 -3.49 -6.01
N VAL A 302 42.31 -3.35 -7.30
CA VAL A 302 42.22 -4.45 -8.28
C VAL A 302 43.52 -5.26 -8.37
N ARG A 303 44.65 -4.69 -7.95
CA ARG A 303 45.99 -5.30 -8.01
C ARG A 303 46.33 -6.09 -6.76
N GLU A 304 45.74 -5.77 -5.61
CA GLU A 304 45.85 -6.55 -4.38
C GLU A 304 44.68 -7.52 -4.29
N ARG A 305 44.80 -8.68 -4.95
CA ARG A 305 43.96 -9.84 -4.59
C ARG A 305 44.36 -10.32 -3.19
N GLY A 306 43.90 -9.59 -2.18
CA GLY A 306 44.03 -9.96 -0.78
C GLY A 306 43.46 -11.36 -0.55
N SER A 307 44.01 -12.08 0.42
CA SER A 307 43.72 -13.48 0.77
C SER A 307 42.29 -13.75 1.27
N GLY A 308 41.32 -12.87 0.99
CA GLY A 308 39.91 -13.08 1.25
C GLY A 308 39.33 -14.09 0.25
N LYS A 309 38.61 -15.09 0.74
CA LYS A 309 37.92 -16.04 -0.14
C LYS A 309 36.68 -15.36 -0.72
N SER A 310 36.74 -14.91 -1.96
CA SER A 310 35.54 -14.53 -2.72
C SER A 310 34.77 -15.80 -3.12
N GLY A 311 33.44 -15.73 -3.15
CA GLY A 311 32.64 -16.89 -3.54
C GLY A 311 31.15 -16.64 -3.59
N PHE A 312 30.39 -17.66 -4.00
CA PHE A 312 28.94 -17.66 -3.91
C PHE A 312 28.51 -18.05 -2.51
N TYR A 313 27.74 -17.18 -1.87
CA TYR A 313 27.13 -17.42 -0.57
C TYR A 313 25.63 -17.50 -0.72
N HIS A 314 25.03 -18.46 -0.03
CA HIS A 314 23.60 -18.68 -0.03
C HIS A 314 22.94 -17.78 1.01
N PHE A 315 21.89 -17.07 0.60
CA PHE A 315 21.09 -16.23 1.48
C PHE A 315 19.61 -16.50 1.24
N THR A 316 18.82 -16.37 2.30
CA THR A 316 17.40 -16.11 2.20
C THR A 316 17.15 -14.61 2.13
N GLU A 317 16.00 -14.20 1.60
CA GLU A 317 15.61 -12.79 1.59
C GLU A 317 15.42 -12.25 3.01
N ALA A 318 15.05 -13.11 3.97
CA ALA A 318 14.94 -12.73 5.38
C ALA A 318 16.30 -12.33 5.97
N ASP A 319 17.38 -13.06 5.62
CA ASP A 319 18.75 -12.73 6.06
C ASP A 319 19.18 -11.33 5.58
N LEU A 320 18.65 -10.88 4.44
CA LEU A 320 18.93 -9.55 3.89
C LEU A 320 18.06 -8.45 4.52
N ILE A 321 16.81 -8.79 4.89
CA ILE A 321 15.84 -7.85 5.47
C ILE A 321 16.14 -7.55 6.94
N LEU A 322 16.51 -8.55 7.74
CA LEU A 322 16.74 -8.40 9.18
C LEU A 322 17.72 -7.27 9.54
N PRO A 323 18.94 -7.20 8.99
CA PRO A 323 19.88 -6.12 9.32
C PRO A 323 19.41 -4.77 8.77
N LYS A 324 18.88 -4.73 7.55
CA LYS A 324 18.54 -3.48 6.85
C LYS A 324 17.29 -2.80 7.37
N VAL A 325 16.30 -3.58 7.76
CA VAL A 325 14.97 -3.11 8.15
C VAL A 325 14.79 -3.14 9.66
N PHE A 326 15.26 -4.18 10.33
CA PHE A 326 15.08 -4.37 11.77
C PHE A 326 16.33 -3.99 12.60
N GLY A 327 17.48 -3.77 11.96
CA GLY A 327 18.74 -3.51 12.67
C GLY A 327 19.23 -4.71 13.47
N ILE A 328 18.84 -5.93 13.07
CA ILE A 328 19.18 -7.17 13.76
C ILE A 328 20.21 -7.95 12.95
N GLY A 329 21.32 -8.30 13.61
CA GLY A 329 22.43 -8.99 12.97
C GLY A 329 23.35 -8.05 12.19
N GLU A 330 24.44 -8.60 11.68
CA GLU A 330 25.34 -7.88 10.77
C GLU A 330 24.76 -7.93 9.35
N ASP A 331 24.92 -6.84 8.61
CA ASP A 331 24.56 -6.85 7.19
C ASP A 331 25.47 -7.88 6.48
N PRO A 332 24.92 -8.92 5.82
CA PRO A 332 25.75 -9.87 5.07
C PRO A 332 26.51 -9.20 3.92
N TYR A 333 26.18 -7.95 3.57
CA TYR A 333 26.99 -7.09 2.73
C TYR A 333 27.87 -6.15 3.59
N PRO A 334 29.22 -6.25 3.54
CA PRO A 334 30.11 -5.20 4.02
C PRO A 334 29.81 -3.85 3.33
N ASN A 335 29.99 -2.74 4.06
CA ASN A 335 29.69 -1.37 3.59
C ASN A 335 30.39 -0.94 2.28
N ASN A 336 31.41 -1.68 1.84
CA ASN A 336 32.23 -1.42 0.67
C ASN A 336 31.89 -2.28 -0.57
N MET A 337 30.79 -3.05 -0.56
CA MET A 337 30.35 -3.77 -1.77
C MET A 337 29.50 -2.93 -2.74
N ARG A 338 29.84 -3.00 -4.04
CA ARG A 338 29.01 -2.53 -5.15
C ARG A 338 28.38 -3.71 -5.89
N HIS A 339 27.08 -3.63 -6.18
CA HIS A 339 26.38 -4.61 -7.03
C HIS A 339 26.58 -4.22 -8.50
N MET A 340 27.45 -4.97 -9.19
CA MET A 340 27.91 -4.74 -10.57
C MET A 340 28.86 -3.55 -10.74
N TYR A 341 29.81 -3.72 -11.67
CA TYR A 341 30.59 -2.63 -12.23
C TYR A 341 29.64 -1.53 -12.74
N THR A 342 29.97 -0.27 -12.47
CA THR A 342 29.43 0.84 -13.27
C THR A 342 29.78 0.61 -14.75
N ILE A 343 29.04 1.22 -15.68
CA ILE A 343 29.33 1.09 -17.12
C ILE A 343 30.80 1.47 -17.40
N GLU A 344 31.29 2.53 -16.77
CA GLU A 344 32.70 2.94 -16.82
C GLU A 344 33.66 1.86 -16.30
N GLU A 345 33.39 1.26 -15.13
CA GLU A 345 34.26 0.22 -14.58
C GLU A 345 34.20 -1.07 -15.43
N PHE A 346 33.05 -1.36 -16.06
CA PHE A 346 32.90 -2.49 -16.98
C PHE A 346 33.70 -2.25 -18.27
N GLU A 347 33.65 -1.02 -18.80
CA GLU A 347 34.44 -0.62 -19.97
C GLU A 347 35.94 -0.71 -19.67
N ILE A 348 36.40 -0.22 -18.51
CA ILE A 348 37.79 -0.33 -18.06
C ILE A 348 38.21 -1.80 -17.90
N ALA A 349 37.36 -2.62 -17.26
CA ALA A 349 37.65 -4.05 -17.08
C ALA A 349 37.69 -4.78 -18.44
N ALA A 350 36.80 -4.45 -19.37
CA ALA A 350 36.76 -5.03 -20.71
C ALA A 350 37.98 -4.61 -21.56
N GLU A 351 38.41 -3.35 -21.47
CA GLU A 351 39.63 -2.84 -22.11
C GLU A 351 40.87 -3.56 -21.57
N GLN A 352 40.99 -3.71 -20.24
CA GLN A 352 42.10 -4.46 -19.65
C GLN A 352 42.10 -5.94 -20.05
N LEU A 353 40.93 -6.55 -20.18
CA LEU A 353 40.80 -7.94 -20.62
C LEU A 353 41.25 -8.09 -22.08
N ARG A 354 40.89 -7.14 -22.95
CA ARG A 354 41.38 -7.09 -24.35
C ARG A 354 42.90 -6.92 -24.42
N ILE A 355 43.49 -6.02 -23.63
CA ILE A 355 44.94 -5.83 -23.55
C ILE A 355 45.62 -7.13 -23.08
N SER A 356 45.08 -7.77 -22.03
CA SER A 356 45.65 -9.01 -21.48
C SER A 356 45.58 -10.21 -22.43
N GLN A 357 44.56 -10.23 -23.30
CA GLN A 357 44.40 -11.23 -24.36
C GLN A 357 45.12 -10.84 -25.67
N GLY A 358 45.82 -9.71 -25.68
CA GLY A 358 46.59 -9.23 -26.83
C GLY A 358 45.73 -8.70 -27.98
N LEU A 359 44.45 -8.43 -27.74
CA LEU A 359 43.49 -7.98 -28.74
C LEU A 359 43.66 -6.48 -29.09
N ASP A 360 44.27 -5.69 -28.21
CA ASP A 360 44.56 -4.26 -28.42
C ASP A 360 46.04 -3.96 -28.72
N LYS A 361 46.80 -4.94 -29.23
CA LYS A 361 48.13 -4.67 -29.79
C LYS A 361 48.04 -4.19 -31.24
N GLN A 362 47.44 -3.02 -31.49
CA GLN A 362 47.71 -2.23 -32.69
C GLN A 362 47.44 -0.73 -32.44
N GLN A 363 48.50 0.04 -32.17
CA GLN A 363 48.77 1.35 -32.77
C GLN A 363 50.08 1.90 -32.17
N GLU A 364 51.21 1.50 -32.80
CA GLU A 364 52.39 2.36 -32.93
C GLU A 364 52.43 2.88 -34.36
#